data_AF-A0A6C0BG79-F1
#
_entry.id   AF-A0A6C0BG79-F1
#
_cell.length_a   1.000
_cell.length_b   1.000
_cell.length_c   1.000
_cell.angle_alpha   90.00
_cell.angle_beta   90.00
_cell.angle_gamma   90.00
#
_symmetry.space_group_name_H-M   'P 1'
#
loop_
_entity.id
_entity.type
_entity.pdbx_description
1 polymer ?
#
loop_
_entity_poly.entity_id
_entity_poly.type
_entity_poly.pdbx_seq_one_letter_code
_entity_poly.pdbx_strand_id
1 'polypeptide(L)'
;MRLLFTLLSIFVATSATIVPRTDVCVANNCTSFSVSAGTGCAWMCNYCANQLGTNNYYFTNGVCTYESGGCVGNPQAGVMYTCCSA
;
A
#
# COMPACT_ATOMS: atom_id res chain seq x y z
N MET A 1 42.88 -14.88 45.66
CA MET A 1 41.92 -15.61 44.81
C MET A 1 40.55 -14.95 44.93
N ARG A 2 40.39 -13.79 44.28
CA ARG A 2 39.15 -13.01 44.23
C ARG A 2 39.13 -12.34 42.87
N LEU A 3 37.96 -12.28 42.26
CA LEU A 3 37.65 -11.58 41.00
C LEU A 3 37.93 -12.39 39.73
N LEU A 4 37.28 -13.53 39.60
CA LEU A 4 36.86 -14.03 38.29
C LEU A 4 35.35 -14.21 38.33
N PHE A 5 34.68 -13.88 37.23
CA PHE A 5 33.23 -13.95 36.98
C PHE A 5 32.39 -12.82 37.57
N THR A 6 32.09 -11.82 36.74
CA THR A 6 30.71 -11.55 36.26
C THR A 6 30.73 -10.30 35.37
N LEU A 7 31.19 -10.44 34.13
CA LEU A 7 30.91 -9.49 33.06
C LEU A 7 29.61 -9.96 32.39
N LEU A 8 28.48 -9.64 33.02
CA LEU A 8 27.15 -9.86 32.48
C LEU A 8 26.86 -8.72 31.50
N SER A 9 27.26 -8.88 30.24
CA SER A 9 26.95 -7.95 29.16
C SER A 9 25.46 -8.05 28.83
N ILE A 10 24.67 -7.10 29.34
CA ILE A 10 23.24 -7.00 29.08
C ILE A 10 23.07 -6.47 27.66
N PHE A 11 22.79 -7.36 26.70
CA PHE A 11 22.30 -6.97 25.38
C PHE A 11 20.85 -6.50 25.52
N VAL A 12 20.65 -5.18 25.54
CA VAL A 12 19.31 -4.59 25.45
C VAL A 12 18.85 -4.71 24.00
N ALA A 13 18.00 -5.70 23.72
CA ALA A 13 17.31 -5.81 22.44
C ALA A 13 16.18 -4.77 22.41
N THR A 14 16.41 -3.63 21.76
CA THR A 14 15.35 -2.67 21.45
C THR A 14 14.36 -3.31 20.47
N SER A 15 13.17 -3.62 20.96
CA SER A 15 12.06 -4.08 20.13
C SER A 15 11.61 -2.92 19.24
N ALA A 16 11.72 -3.06 17.93
CA ALA A 16 10.98 -2.21 17.00
C ALA A 16 9.50 -2.56 17.18
N THR A 17 8.73 -1.68 17.84
CA THR A 17 7.28 -1.72 17.79
C THR A 17 6.86 -1.50 16.35
N ILE A 18 6.55 -2.58 15.65
CA ILE A 18 5.62 -2.54 14.53
C ILE A 18 4.31 -1.99 15.11
N VAL A 19 4.05 -0.70 14.92
CA VAL A 19 2.70 -0.20 15.05
C VAL A 19 2.00 -0.81 13.84
N PRO A 20 1.11 -1.81 13.98
CA PRO A 20 0.23 -2.13 12.88
C PRO A 20 -0.49 -0.81 12.61
N ARG A 21 -0.20 -0.23 11.45
CA ARG A 21 -0.99 0.89 10.96
C ARG A 21 -2.38 0.31 10.84
N THR A 22 -3.23 0.60 11.82
CA THR A 22 -4.66 0.33 11.75
C THR A 22 -5.23 1.33 10.76
N ASP A 23 -4.81 1.23 9.49
CA ASP A 23 -5.78 1.42 8.43
C ASP A 23 -6.79 0.32 8.71
N VAL A 24 -7.93 0.73 9.28
CA VAL A 24 -9.14 -0.07 9.23
C VAL A 24 -9.51 -0.11 7.76
N CYS A 25 -8.79 -0.91 6.98
CA CYS A 25 -9.40 -1.58 5.87
C CYS A 25 -10.45 -2.48 6.51
N VAL A 26 -11.69 -2.00 6.55
CA VAL A 26 -12.84 -2.84 6.13
C VAL A 26 -12.26 -3.81 5.13
N ALA A 27 -12.41 -5.13 5.31
CA ALA A 27 -11.75 -6.20 4.55
C ALA A 27 -12.01 -6.08 3.04
N ASN A 28 -11.44 -5.04 2.47
CA ASN A 28 -11.59 -4.50 1.16
C ASN A 28 -10.30 -4.94 0.53
N ASN A 29 -10.43 -5.82 -0.44
CA ASN A 29 -9.29 -6.34 -1.15
C ASN A 29 -8.55 -5.12 -1.73
N CYS A 30 -7.32 -4.88 -1.25
CA CYS A 30 -6.50 -3.75 -1.66
C CYS A 30 -5.28 -4.27 -2.41
N THR A 31 -4.97 -3.66 -3.54
CA THR A 31 -3.77 -3.97 -4.31
C THR A 31 -2.96 -2.71 -4.54
N SER A 32 -1.63 -2.85 -4.51
CA SER A 32 -0.69 -1.76 -4.76
C SER A 32 0.17 -2.08 -5.97
N PHE A 33 0.33 -1.12 -6.86
CA PHE A 33 1.05 -1.28 -8.11
C PHE A 33 1.71 0.04 -8.51
N SER A 34 2.75 -0.04 -9.32
CA SER A 34 3.36 1.13 -9.95
C SER A 34 3.01 1.14 -11.44
N VAL A 35 2.95 2.34 -11.99
CA VAL A 35 2.71 2.55 -13.40
C VAL A 35 3.99 3.01 -14.09
N SER A 36 4.18 2.57 -15.33
CA SER A 36 5.26 3.02 -16.20
C SER A 36 4.81 4.24 -17.03
N ALA A 37 5.77 4.93 -17.64
CA ALA A 37 5.46 6.01 -18.57
C ALA A 37 4.59 5.48 -19.73
N GLY A 38 3.51 6.20 -20.04
CA GLY A 38 2.52 5.79 -21.05
C GLY A 38 1.30 5.05 -20.49
N THR A 39 1.29 4.68 -19.21
CA THR A 39 0.14 4.08 -18.54
C THR A 39 -0.77 5.16 -17.94
N GLY A 40 -2.02 5.23 -18.38
CA GLY A 40 -3.01 6.21 -17.91
C GLY A 40 -4.05 5.63 -16.93
N CYS A 41 -4.94 6.49 -16.45
CA CYS A 41 -6.01 6.10 -15.53
C CYS A 41 -6.92 5.00 -16.08
N ALA A 42 -7.20 4.99 -17.39
CA ALA A 42 -7.97 3.92 -18.01
C ALA A 42 -7.38 2.54 -17.73
N TRP A 43 -6.05 2.41 -17.82
CA TRP A 43 -5.36 1.17 -17.49
C TRP A 43 -5.44 0.86 -16.00
N MET A 44 -5.19 1.85 -15.14
CA MET A 44 -5.24 1.67 -13.68
C MET A 44 -6.61 1.17 -13.22
N CYS A 45 -7.66 1.74 -13.77
CA CYS A 45 -9.03 1.40 -13.43
C CYS A 45 -9.40 -0.01 -13.90
N ASN A 46 -8.97 -0.39 -15.10
CA ASN A 46 -9.13 -1.75 -15.58
C ASN A 46 -8.30 -2.75 -14.74
N TYR A 47 -7.06 -2.38 -14.38
CA TYR A 47 -6.21 -3.20 -13.53
C TYR A 47 -6.86 -3.44 -12.17
N CYS A 48 -7.34 -2.38 -11.49
CA CYS A 48 -8.03 -2.50 -10.21
C CYS A 48 -9.31 -3.34 -10.33
N ALA A 49 -10.13 -3.11 -11.35
CA ALA A 49 -11.34 -3.91 -11.55
C ALA A 49 -11.04 -5.41 -11.68
N ASN A 50 -9.97 -5.76 -12.41
CA ASN A 50 -9.56 -7.15 -12.61
C ASN A 50 -8.91 -7.77 -11.37
N GLN A 51 -8.02 -7.04 -10.68
CA GLN A 51 -7.36 -7.55 -9.47
C GLN A 51 -8.34 -7.77 -8.32
N LEU A 52 -9.33 -6.89 -8.21
CA LEU A 52 -10.32 -6.92 -7.12
C LEU A 52 -11.56 -7.73 -7.49
N GLY A 53 -11.76 -8.05 -8.77
CA GLY A 53 -12.94 -8.75 -9.28
C GLY A 53 -14.24 -7.94 -9.15
N THR A 54 -14.15 -6.62 -9.01
CA THR A 54 -15.29 -5.73 -8.83
C THR A 54 -15.05 -4.39 -9.49
N ASN A 55 -16.12 -3.76 -9.99
CA ASN A 55 -16.07 -2.35 -10.43
C ASN A 55 -16.33 -1.36 -9.29
N ASN A 56 -16.68 -1.86 -8.09
CA ASN A 56 -16.82 -1.05 -6.90
C ASN A 56 -15.47 -0.96 -6.18
N TYR A 57 -14.64 0.01 -6.56
CA TYR A 57 -13.36 0.26 -5.93
C TYR A 57 -13.04 1.75 -5.91
N TYR A 58 -12.10 2.14 -5.05
CA TYR A 58 -11.61 3.50 -4.94
C TYR A 58 -10.09 3.52 -4.91
N PHE A 59 -9.50 4.63 -5.37
CA PHE A 59 -8.07 4.89 -5.23
C PHE A 59 -7.82 5.67 -3.95
N THR A 60 -6.89 5.21 -3.11
CA THR A 60 -6.54 5.89 -1.85
C THR A 60 -5.90 7.26 -2.08
N ASN A 61 -5.27 7.45 -3.24
CA ASN A 61 -4.49 8.65 -3.56
C ASN A 61 -5.28 9.65 -4.41
N GLY A 62 -6.53 9.35 -4.81
CA GLY A 62 -7.38 10.26 -5.59
C GLY A 62 -6.87 10.64 -6.99
N VAL A 63 -5.84 9.95 -7.51
CA VAL A 63 -5.20 10.31 -8.79
C VAL A 63 -6.05 9.96 -10.01
N CYS A 64 -6.84 8.89 -9.91
CA CYS A 64 -7.76 8.46 -10.95
C CYS A 64 -9.15 8.32 -10.33
N THR A 65 -10.16 8.84 -11.01
CA THR A 65 -11.57 8.71 -10.59
C THR A 65 -12.40 8.19 -11.74
N TYR A 66 -13.33 7.29 -11.44
CA TYR A 66 -14.23 6.73 -12.43
C TYR A 66 -15.39 7.70 -12.66
N GLU A 67 -15.51 8.24 -13.87
CA GLU A 67 -16.61 9.10 -14.29
C GLU A 67 -17.46 8.40 -15.36
N SER A 68 -18.62 8.97 -15.71
CA SER A 68 -19.55 8.39 -16.70
C SER A 68 -18.94 8.19 -18.10
N GLY A 69 -17.77 8.76 -18.38
CA GLY A 69 -17.01 8.62 -19.63
C GLY A 69 -15.75 7.74 -19.52
N GLY A 70 -15.52 7.10 -18.37
CA GLY A 70 -14.33 6.32 -18.08
C GLY A 70 -13.48 6.93 -16.99
N CYS A 71 -12.26 6.41 -16.83
CA CYS A 71 -11.38 6.82 -15.75
C CYS A 71 -10.53 8.02 -16.12
N VAL A 72 -10.68 9.11 -15.36
CA VAL A 72 -10.07 10.40 -15.62
C VAL A 72 -9.03 10.71 -14.53
N GLY A 73 -7.91 11.31 -14.94
CA GLY A 73 -6.81 11.69 -14.08
C GLY A 73 -5.45 11.59 -14.78
N ASN A 74 -4.39 11.93 -14.07
CA ASN A 74 -3.02 11.93 -14.62
C ASN A 74 -2.05 11.26 -13.65
N PRO A 75 -1.89 9.92 -13.71
CA PRO A 75 -0.96 9.21 -12.87
C PRO A 75 0.48 9.44 -13.32
N GLN A 76 1.39 9.49 -12.36
CA GLN A 76 2.81 9.71 -12.58
C GLN A 76 3.53 8.37 -12.64
N ALA A 77 4.40 8.24 -13.64
CA ALA A 77 5.25 7.07 -13.77
C ALA A 77 6.17 6.91 -12.55
N GLY A 78 6.35 5.68 -12.08
CA GLY A 78 7.19 5.36 -10.92
C GLY A 78 6.55 5.65 -9.56
N VAL A 79 5.33 6.18 -9.52
CA VAL A 79 4.57 6.35 -8.28
C VAL A 79 3.81 5.07 -7.96
N MET A 80 3.82 4.68 -6.69
CA MET A 80 3.02 3.57 -6.19
C MET A 80 1.60 4.03 -5.89
N TYR A 81 0.64 3.35 -6.50
CA TYR A 81 -0.78 3.57 -6.33
C TYR A 81 -1.43 2.40 -5.65
N THR A 82 -2.42 2.68 -4.82
CA THR A 82 -3.22 1.67 -4.14
C THR A 82 -4.69 1.88 -4.48
N CYS A 83 -5.36 0.79 -4.83
CA CYS A 83 -6.80 0.75 -4.96
C CYS A 83 -7.36 -0.36 -4.10
N CYS A 84 -8.55 -0.12 -3.56
CA CYS A 84 -9.25 -1.00 -2.64
C CYS A 84 -10.69 -1.19 -3.11
N SER A 85 -11.25 -2.38 -2.92
CA SER A 85 -12.69 -2.57 -3.13
C SER A 85 -13.46 -1.62 -2.19
N ALA A 86 -14.56 -1.07 -2.67
CA ALA A 86 -15.46 -0.23 -1.88
C ALA A 86 -16.58 -1.07 -1.25
#